data_AF-A0A956GR79-F1
#
_entry.id   AF-A0A956GR79-F1
#
_cell.length_a   1.000
_cell.length_b   1.000
_cell.length_c   1.000
_cell.angle_alpha   90.00
_cell.angle_beta   90.00
_cell.angle_gamma   90.00
#
_symmetry.space_group_name_H-M   'P 1'
#
loop_
_entity.id
_entity.type
_entity.pdbx_description
1 polymer ?
#
loop_
_entity_poly.entity_id
_entity_poly.type
_entity_poly.pdbx_seq_one_letter_code
_entity_poly.pdbx_strand_id
1 'polypeptide(L)'
;MATNAIFFGWASSIPGREAMSAEHFGQFTQFLTGMKAAGMITGFDPVFLNPHGGDLGGFFLIHGEAGALHALTESDAWIEHVTRASLHLNGLGVVQARTGAEVGKQMQVWTKHLPRS
;
A
#
# COMPACT_ATOMS: atom_id res chain seq x y z
N MET A 1 12.06 -14.07 1.03
CA MET A 1 10.84 -13.33 1.40
C MET A 1 11.16 -11.86 1.30
N ALA A 2 10.30 -11.06 0.68
CA ALA A 2 10.50 -9.61 0.61
C ALA A 2 10.56 -9.01 2.03
N THR A 3 11.40 -8.00 2.18
CA THR A 3 11.68 -7.34 3.46
C THR A 3 11.02 -5.97 3.58
N ASN A 4 10.42 -5.50 2.49
CA ASN A 4 9.76 -4.22 2.39
C ASN A 4 8.40 -4.38 1.71
N ALA A 5 7.52 -3.43 1.99
CA ALA A 5 6.25 -3.33 1.31
C ALA A 5 5.85 -1.85 1.10
N ILE A 6 4.88 -1.63 0.24
CA ILE A 6 4.10 -0.39 0.17
C ILE A 6 2.71 -0.71 0.71
N PHE A 7 2.26 0.10 1.65
CA PHE A 7 0.89 0.11 2.12
C PHE A 7 0.13 1.20 1.38
N PHE A 8 -0.88 0.80 0.60
CA PHE A 8 -1.83 1.70 -0.04
C PHE A 8 -3.17 1.48 0.64
N GLY A 9 -3.57 2.37 1.54
CA GLY A 9 -4.80 2.27 2.34
C GLY A 9 -5.82 3.34 2.00
N TRP A 10 -7.09 3.04 2.26
CA TRP A 10 -8.20 3.99 2.12
C TRP A 10 -9.28 3.74 3.18
N ALA A 11 -10.09 4.78 3.45
CA ALA A 11 -11.22 4.71 4.37
C ALA A 11 -12.50 4.26 3.67
N SER A 12 -12.93 5.02 2.64
CA SER A 12 -14.14 4.74 1.88
C SER A 12 -14.04 5.36 0.49
N SER A 13 -14.92 4.96 -0.41
CA SER A 13 -15.22 5.77 -1.59
C SER A 13 -15.90 7.08 -1.17
N ILE A 14 -15.63 8.15 -1.90
CA ILE A 14 -16.38 9.40 -1.79
C ILE A 14 -17.81 9.13 -2.30
N PRO A 15 -18.86 9.58 -1.57
CA PRO A 15 -20.24 9.40 -2.02
C PRO A 15 -20.47 9.90 -3.46
N GLY A 16 -21.08 9.06 -4.29
CA GLY A 16 -21.33 9.33 -5.71
C GLY A 16 -20.15 9.03 -6.65
N ARG A 17 -19.03 8.52 -6.12
CA ARG A 17 -17.84 8.10 -6.91
C ARG A 17 -17.53 6.61 -6.78
N GLU A 18 -18.46 5.82 -6.28
CA GLU A 18 -18.29 4.38 -6.02
C GLU A 18 -17.99 3.61 -7.32
N ALA A 19 -18.67 3.94 -8.41
CA ALA A 19 -18.42 3.34 -9.72
C ALA A 19 -16.99 3.62 -10.23
N MET A 20 -16.52 4.87 -10.08
CA MET A 20 -15.15 5.27 -10.41
C MET A 20 -14.13 4.54 -9.53
N SER A 21 -14.45 4.36 -8.24
CA SER A 21 -13.60 3.62 -7.32
C SER A 21 -13.46 2.15 -7.74
N ALA A 22 -14.58 1.50 -8.07
CA ALA A 22 -14.60 0.11 -8.51
C ALA A 22 -13.80 -0.10 -9.80
N GLU A 23 -13.98 0.79 -10.78
CA GLU A 23 -13.20 0.77 -12.02
C GLU A 23 -11.70 0.93 -11.74
N HIS A 24 -11.34 1.91 -10.91
CA HIS A 24 -9.94 2.16 -10.58
C HIS A 24 -9.30 1.00 -9.81
N PHE A 25 -10.01 0.35 -8.88
CA PHE A 25 -9.50 -0.83 -8.18
C PHE A 25 -9.25 -2.00 -9.13
N GLY A 26 -10.11 -2.20 -10.14
CA GLY A 26 -9.87 -3.18 -11.19
C GLY A 26 -8.60 -2.88 -11.99
N GLN A 27 -8.46 -1.64 -12.46
CA GLN A 27 -7.28 -1.18 -13.20
C GLN A 27 -6.00 -1.27 -12.38
N PHE A 28 -6.05 -0.89 -11.11
CA PHE A 28 -4.89 -0.96 -10.21
C PHE A 28 -4.49 -2.41 -9.91
N THR A 29 -5.45 -3.32 -9.74
CA THR A 29 -5.17 -4.76 -9.59
C THR A 29 -4.49 -5.33 -10.83
N GLN A 30 -4.94 -4.93 -12.03
CA GLN A 30 -4.31 -5.33 -13.29
C GLN A 30 -2.89 -4.78 -13.41
N PHE A 31 -2.67 -3.52 -13.06
CA PHE A 31 -1.36 -2.88 -12.99
C PHE A 31 -0.40 -3.65 -12.07
N LEU A 32 -0.81 -3.93 -10.82
CA LEU A 32 0.02 -4.68 -9.87
C LEU A 32 0.30 -6.12 -10.33
N THR A 33 -0.66 -6.77 -10.99
CA THR A 33 -0.45 -8.09 -11.60
C THR A 33 0.64 -8.02 -12.68
N GLY A 34 0.63 -6.99 -13.52
CA GLY A 34 1.68 -6.73 -14.50
C GLY A 34 3.05 -6.47 -13.84
N MET A 35 3.09 -5.65 -12.79
CA MET A 35 4.33 -5.39 -12.04
C MET A 35 4.91 -6.66 -11.39
N LYS A 36 4.03 -7.56 -10.91
CA LYS A 36 4.46 -8.87 -10.37
C LYS A 36 5.04 -9.74 -11.47
N ALA A 37 4.37 -9.83 -12.62
CA ALA A 37 4.86 -10.61 -13.77
C ALA A 37 6.21 -10.09 -14.30
N ALA A 38 6.43 -8.77 -14.25
CA ALA A 38 7.69 -8.12 -14.62
C ALA A 38 8.80 -8.26 -13.56
N GLY A 39 8.50 -8.83 -12.38
CA GLY A 39 9.45 -8.97 -11.27
C GLY A 39 9.75 -7.67 -10.51
N MET A 40 9.00 -6.59 -10.78
CA MET A 40 9.14 -5.31 -10.08
C MET A 40 8.63 -5.40 -8.63
N ILE A 41 7.61 -6.22 -8.40
CA ILE A 41 7.13 -6.57 -7.07
C ILE A 41 7.15 -8.10 -6.92
N THR A 42 7.26 -8.57 -5.69
CA THR A 42 7.24 -10.01 -5.38
C THR A 42 5.82 -10.54 -5.16
N GLY A 43 4.88 -9.67 -4.81
CA GLY A 43 3.48 -10.02 -4.59
C GLY A 43 2.69 -8.83 -4.07
N PHE A 44 1.37 -8.98 -3.97
CA PHE A 44 0.50 -8.01 -3.30
C PHE A 44 -0.76 -8.67 -2.76
N ASP A 45 -1.32 -8.10 -1.70
CA ASP A 45 -2.52 -8.58 -1.02
C ASP A 45 -3.60 -7.49 -1.03
N PRO A 46 -4.70 -7.64 -1.79
CA PRO A 46 -5.88 -6.78 -1.66
C PRO A 46 -6.73 -7.22 -0.47
N VAL A 47 -7.01 -6.31 0.46
CA VAL A 47 -7.73 -6.60 1.70
C VAL A 47 -8.87 -5.60 1.90
N PHE A 48 -10.08 -6.13 2.07
CA PHE A 48 -11.22 -5.39 2.61
C PHE A 48 -11.37 -5.70 4.09
N LEU A 49 -11.61 -4.67 4.89
CA LEU A 49 -11.85 -4.81 6.32
C LEU A 49 -13.34 -4.74 6.61
N ASN A 50 -13.79 -5.59 7.52
CA ASN A 50 -15.13 -5.47 8.08
C ASN A 50 -15.22 -4.20 8.95
N PRO A 51 -16.43 -3.66 9.16
CA PRO A 51 -16.64 -2.53 10.07
C PRO A 51 -16.04 -2.82 11.45
N HIS A 52 -15.11 -1.97 11.89
CA HIS A 52 -14.40 -2.12 13.16
C HIS A 52 -14.26 -0.80 13.93
N GLY A 53 -15.00 0.24 13.53
CA GLY A 53 -15.01 1.56 14.17
C GLY A 53 -13.76 2.42 13.92
N GLY A 54 -12.77 1.89 13.21
CA GLY A 54 -11.59 2.63 12.74
C GLY A 54 -11.84 3.36 11.42
N ASP A 55 -10.80 4.03 10.94
CA ASP A 55 -10.81 4.82 9.70
C ASP A 55 -10.33 4.05 8.46
N LEU A 56 -9.84 2.82 8.61
CA LEU A 56 -9.33 2.01 7.52
C LEU A 56 -10.43 1.10 6.95
N GLY A 57 -10.85 1.30 5.70
CA GLY A 57 -11.84 0.42 5.05
C GLY A 57 -11.21 -0.72 4.27
N GLY A 58 -10.01 -0.50 3.74
CA GLY A 58 -9.26 -1.51 2.99
C GLY A 58 -7.87 -1.03 2.61
N PHE A 59 -7.07 -1.95 2.09
CA PHE A 59 -5.72 -1.65 1.63
C PHE A 59 -5.21 -2.65 0.59
N PHE A 60 -4.21 -2.23 -0.18
CA PHE A 60 -3.28 -3.12 -0.87
C PHE A 60 -1.96 -3.13 -0.10
N LEU A 61 -1.47 -4.32 0.25
CA LEU A 61 -0.11 -4.51 0.76
C LEU A 61 0.78 -5.07 -0.34
N ILE A 62 1.70 -4.27 -0.86
CA ILE A 62 2.50 -4.59 -2.05
C ILE A 62 3.93 -4.92 -1.61
N HIS A 63 4.38 -6.15 -1.81
CA HIS A 63 5.67 -6.66 -1.31
C HIS A 63 6.76 -6.59 -2.37
N GLY A 64 7.96 -6.17 -1.98
CA GLY A 64 9.11 -6.13 -2.88
C GLY A 64 10.41 -5.75 -2.20
N GLU A 65 11.49 -5.73 -2.98
CA GLU A 65 12.77 -5.23 -2.52
C GLU A 65 12.76 -3.69 -2.48
N ALA A 66 13.43 -3.09 -1.50
CA ALA A 66 13.36 -1.65 -1.24
C ALA A 66 13.66 -0.79 -2.48
N GLY A 67 14.72 -1.13 -3.24
CA GLY A 67 15.09 -0.40 -4.45
C GLY A 67 14.06 -0.52 -5.57
N ALA A 68 13.47 -1.70 -5.75
CA ALA A 68 12.44 -1.93 -6.76
C ALA A 68 11.13 -1.21 -6.42
N LEU A 69 10.73 -1.24 -5.14
CA LEU A 69 9.56 -0.49 -4.66
C LEU A 69 9.76 1.01 -4.76
N HIS A 70 10.97 1.52 -4.48
CA HIS A 70 11.27 2.94 -4.69
C HIS A 70 11.20 3.32 -6.17
N ALA A 71 11.80 2.54 -7.06
CA ALA A 71 11.70 2.77 -8.50
C ALA A 71 10.24 2.72 -9.00
N LEU A 72 9.43 1.81 -8.46
CA LEU A 72 7.99 1.76 -8.74
C LEU A 72 7.29 3.06 -8.35
N THR A 73 7.57 3.61 -7.16
CA THR A 73 6.91 4.84 -6.68
C THR A 73 7.26 6.08 -7.48
N GLU A 74 8.41 6.08 -8.16
CA GLU A 74 8.85 7.17 -9.03
C GLU A 74 8.32 7.03 -10.48
N SER A 75 7.66 5.92 -10.82
CA SER A 75 7.15 5.71 -12.18
C SER A 75 5.89 6.54 -12.47
N ASP A 76 5.78 7.07 -13.69
CA ASP A 76 4.62 7.86 -14.12
C ASP A 76 3.29 7.11 -13.93
N ALA A 77 3.27 5.82 -14.26
CA ALA A 77 2.09 4.97 -14.11
C ALA A 77 1.65 4.87 -12.63
N TRP A 78 2.59 4.76 -11.70
CA TRP A 78 2.29 4.77 -10.27
C TRP A 78 1.73 6.12 -9.82
N ILE A 79 2.40 7.21 -10.20
CA ILE A 79 1.99 8.58 -9.86
C ILE A 79 0.57 8.85 -10.37
N GLU A 80 0.24 8.40 -11.58
CA GLU A 80 -1.11 8.52 -12.14
C GLU A 80 -2.13 7.74 -11.30
N HIS A 81 -1.86 6.49 -10.94
CA HIS A 81 -2.76 5.69 -10.11
C HIS A 81 -3.01 6.32 -8.74
N VAL A 82 -1.96 6.79 -8.06
CA VAL A 82 -2.10 7.46 -6.74
C VAL A 82 -2.88 8.76 -6.88
N THR A 83 -2.60 9.55 -7.92
CA THR A 83 -3.31 10.80 -8.20
C THR A 83 -4.79 10.53 -8.47
N ARG A 84 -5.11 9.55 -9.31
CA ARG A 84 -6.51 9.15 -9.59
C ARG A 84 -7.23 8.68 -8.33
N ALA A 85 -6.57 7.89 -7.48
CA ALA A 85 -7.14 7.46 -6.21
C ALA A 85 -7.54 8.62 -5.30
N SER A 86 -6.73 9.69 -5.26
CA SER A 86 -7.03 10.87 -4.44
C SER A 86 -8.32 11.60 -4.84
N LEU A 87 -8.81 11.37 -6.07
CA LEU A 87 -10.02 12.01 -6.59
C LEU A 87 -11.32 11.27 -6.22
N HIS A 88 -11.23 10.04 -5.70
CA HIS A 88 -12.42 9.22 -5.41
C HIS A 88 -12.37 8.47 -4.08
N LEU A 89 -11.24 8.43 -3.37
CA LEU A 89 -11.12 7.80 -2.06
C LEU A 89 -10.95 8.83 -0.94
N ASN A 90 -11.65 8.61 0.18
CA ASN A 90 -11.38 9.26 1.45
C ASN A 90 -10.26 8.54 2.20
N GLY A 91 -9.46 9.29 2.96
CA GLY A 91 -8.42 8.72 3.82
C GLY A 91 -7.32 7.98 3.05
N LEU A 92 -7.03 8.39 1.81
CA LEU A 92 -5.95 7.79 1.03
C LEU A 92 -4.61 7.98 1.74
N GLY A 93 -3.93 6.88 2.02
CA GLY A 93 -2.59 6.86 2.57
C GLY A 93 -1.70 5.89 1.81
N VAL A 94 -0.56 6.37 1.29
CA VAL A 94 0.42 5.54 0.60
C VAL A 94 1.77 5.70 1.29
N VAL A 95 2.25 4.65 1.94
CA VAL A 95 3.47 4.70 2.75
C VAL A 95 4.33 3.45 2.57
N GLN A 96 5.63 3.58 2.81
CA GLN A 96 6.49 2.42 2.93
C GLN A 96 6.23 1.68 4.24
N ALA A 97 6.30 0.35 4.17
CA ALA A 97 6.23 -0.55 5.30
C ALA A 97 7.46 -1.45 5.36
N ARG A 98 7.81 -1.90 6.57
CA ARG A 98 8.87 -2.87 6.82
C ARG A 98 8.25 -4.22 7.16
N THR A 99 8.69 -5.28 6.50
CA THR A 99 8.18 -6.65 6.67
C THR A 99 9.35 -7.62 6.85
N GLY A 100 9.04 -8.87 7.20
CA GLY A 100 10.05 -9.92 7.35
C GLY A 100 11.19 -9.52 8.30
N ALA A 101 12.44 -9.66 7.84
CA ALA A 101 13.63 -9.41 8.65
C ALA A 101 13.80 -7.93 9.09
N GLU A 102 13.24 -6.97 8.35
CA GLU A 102 13.38 -5.53 8.68
C GLU A 102 12.54 -5.14 9.90
N VAL A 103 11.51 -5.91 10.23
CA VAL A 103 10.72 -5.71 11.46
C VAL A 103 11.63 -5.81 12.69
N GLY A 104 12.57 -6.76 12.71
CA GLY A 104 13.52 -6.91 13.82
C GLY A 104 14.38 -5.67 14.03
N LYS A 105 14.87 -5.06 12.94
CA LYS A 105 15.64 -3.80 13.00
C LYS A 105 14.77 -2.66 13.53
N GLN A 106 13.53 -2.56 13.04
CA GLN A 106 12.59 -1.53 13.51
C GLN A 106 12.29 -1.68 15.02
N MET A 107 12.11 -2.92 15.49
CA MET A 107 11.89 -3.22 16.90
C MET A 107 13.10 -2.87 17.77
N GLN A 108 14.32 -3.10 17.28
CA GLN A 108 15.54 -2.69 18.00
C GLN A 108 15.64 -1.17 18.15
N VAL A 109 15.33 -0.43 17.07
CA VAL A 109 15.28 1.05 17.11
C VAL A 109 14.25 1.51 18.13
N TRP A 110 13.04 0.98 18.09
CA TRP A 110 11.98 1.34 19.04
C TRP A 110 12.37 1.02 20.49
N THR A 111 12.89 -0.19 20.75
CA THR A 111 13.30 -0.63 22.09
C THR A 111 14.39 0.26 22.69
N LYS A 112 15.33 0.74 21.86
CA LYS A 112 16.41 1.65 22.29
C LYS A 112 15.87 2.96 22.90
N HIS A 113 14.67 3.38 22.53
CA HIS A 113 14.05 4.63 22.99
C HIS A 113 13.04 4.44 24.13
N LEU A 114 12.85 3.22 24.64
CA LEU A 114 11.96 3.02 25.78
C LEU A 114 12.52 3.72 27.03
N PRO A 115 11.66 4.38 27.83
CA PRO A 115 12.06 4.90 29.13
C PRO A 115 12.60 3.76 29.98
N ARG A 116 13.74 3.99 30.64
CA ARG A 116 14.23 3.07 31.67
C ARG A 116 13.46 3.38 32.95
N SER A 117 12.76 2.37 33.47
CA SER A 117 12.14 2.39 34.80
C SER A 117 13.19 2.47 35.90
#